data_AF-A0A7K1RDS3-F1
#
_entry.id   AF-A0A7K1RDS3-F1
#
_cell.length_a   1.000
_cell.length_b   1.000
_cell.length_c   1.000
_cell.angle_alpha   90.00
_cell.angle_beta   90.00
_cell.angle_gamma   90.00
#
_symmetry.space_group_name_H-M   'P 1'
#
loop_
_entity.id
_entity.type
_entity.pdbx_description
1 polymer ?
#
loop_
_entity_poly.entity_id
_entity_poly.type
_entity_poly.pdbx_seq_one_letter_code
_entity_poly.pdbx_strand_id
1 'polypeptide(L)' 'MKQFECGSLVPGCEWHTRANEEAEVVHRAVEHLRMMHGESVIREHMVQNVRARITDAGDGNTADHKHNSTHKHSDRAA' A
#
# COMPACT_ATOMS: atom_id res chain seq x y z
N MET A 1 5.18 -4.31 -15.04
CA MET A 1 4.60 -2.95 -14.86
C MET A 1 4.63 -2.64 -13.37
N LYS A 2 5.03 -1.45 -12.94
CA LYS A 2 5.18 -1.14 -11.51
C LYS A 2 3.87 -0.66 -10.90
N GLN A 3 3.55 -1.11 -9.69
CA GLN A 3 2.38 -0.68 -8.93
C GLN A 3 2.72 -0.34 -7.49
N PHE A 4 2.01 0.63 -6.92
CA PHE A 4 2.13 1.04 -5.53
C PHE A 4 0.75 1.24 -4.92
N GLU A 5 0.60 0.82 -3.67
CA GLU A 5 -0.61 0.94 -2.88
C GLU A 5 -0.32 1.71 -1.60
N CYS A 6 -0.93 2.89 -1.44
CA CYS A 6 -0.75 3.72 -0.25
C CYS A 6 -1.29 3.02 1.00
N GLY A 7 -2.31 2.17 0.87
CA GLY A 7 -2.89 1.40 1.97
C GLY A 7 -1.90 0.47 2.70
N SER A 8 -0.84 0.03 2.01
CA SER A 8 0.24 -0.76 2.61
C SER A 8 1.23 0.08 3.43
N LEU A 9 1.20 1.40 3.29
CA LEU A 9 2.03 2.36 4.02
C LEU A 9 1.21 3.10 5.09
N VAL A 10 0.03 3.61 4.71
CA VAL A 10 -0.87 4.36 5.59
C VAL A 10 -2.20 3.61 5.70
N PRO A 11 -2.54 3.07 6.89
CA PRO A 11 -3.80 2.38 7.07
C PRO A 11 -4.98 3.34 6.85
N GLY A 12 -5.93 2.94 6.02
CA GLY A 12 -7.11 3.74 5.67
C GLY A 12 -6.99 4.58 4.39
N CYS A 13 -5.90 4.45 3.62
CA CYS A 13 -5.78 5.07 2.30
C CYS A 13 -5.99 4.05 1.17
N GLU A 14 -7.00 4.26 0.32
CA GLU A 14 -7.32 3.38 -0.82
C GLU A 14 -6.59 3.79 -2.12
N TRP A 15 -5.71 4.78 -2.04
CA TRP A 15 -5.02 5.31 -3.20
C TRP A 15 -3.98 4.32 -3.74
N HIS A 16 -4.03 4.06 -5.04
CA HIS A 16 -3.11 3.18 -5.73
C HIS A 16 -2.70 3.80 -7.08
N THR A 17 -1.48 3.52 -7.54
CA THR A 17 -0.99 3.98 -8.83
C THR A 17 -0.19 2.91 -9.55
N ARG A 18 -0.20 2.95 -10.89
CA ARG A 18 0.52 2.02 -11.75
C ARG A 18 1.20 2.78 -12.89
N ALA A 19 2.45 2.43 -13.19
CA ALA A 19 3.20 2.98 -14.31
C ALA A 19 4.21 1.96 -14.85
N ASN A 20 4.76 2.22 -16.04
CA ASN A 20 5.77 1.34 -16.61
C ASN A 20 7.12 1.49 -15.90
N GLU A 21 7.39 2.68 -15.37
CA GLU A 21 8.63 3.06 -14.71
C GLU A 21 8.44 3.24 -13.21
N GLU A 22 9.40 2.77 -12.43
CA GLU A 22 9.39 2.91 -10.98
C GLU A 22 9.49 4.37 -10.54
N ALA A 23 10.26 5.18 -11.27
CA ALA A 23 10.42 6.61 -11.00
C ALA A 23 9.07 7.36 -11.05
N GLU A 24 8.23 7.03 -12.03
CA GLU A 24 6.88 7.60 -12.18
C GLU A 24 5.96 7.20 -11.02
N VAL A 25 6.02 5.94 -10.60
CA VAL A 25 5.26 5.46 -9.44
C VAL A 25 5.70 6.18 -8.16
N VAL A 26 7.02 6.31 -7.95
CA VAL A 26 7.58 7.03 -6.80
C VAL A 26 7.15 8.49 -6.79
N HIS A 27 7.23 9.17 -7.94
CA HIS A 27 6.87 10.59 -8.03
C HIS A 27 5.41 10.82 -7.62
N ARG A 28 4.47 10.04 -8.17
CA ARG A 28 3.04 10.15 -7.85
C ARG A 28 2.75 9.80 -6.39
N ALA A 29 3.39 8.77 -5.85
CA ALA A 29 3.19 8.36 -4.47
C ALA A 29 3.66 9.45 -3.48
N VAL A 30 4.83 10.05 -3.74
CA VAL A 30 5.36 11.15 -2.93
C VAL A 30 4.47 12.40 -3.03
N GLU A 31 4.00 12.72 -4.23
CA GLU A 31 3.08 13.84 -4.45
C GLU A 31 1.77 13.65 -3.66
N HIS A 32 1.20 12.45 -3.70
CA HIS A 32 0.02 12.08 -2.91
C HIS A 32 0.26 12.21 -1.40
N LEU A 33 1.39 11.70 -0.90
CA LEU A 33 1.76 11.83 0.52
C LEU A 33 1.86 13.30 0.94
N ARG A 34 2.41 14.16 0.08
CA ARG A 34 2.48 15.60 0.34
C ARG A 34 1.10 16.27 0.36
N MET A 35 0.23 15.95 -0.60
CA MET A 35 -1.06 16.62 -0.78
C MET A 35 -2.16 16.11 0.15
N MET A 36 -2.24 14.79 0.33
CA MET A 36 -3.34 14.13 1.07
C MET A 36 -3.00 13.88 2.52
N HIS A 37 -1.72 13.64 2.84
CA HIS A 37 -1.27 13.37 4.21
C HIS A 37 -0.61 14.60 4.87
N GLY A 38 -0.43 15.71 4.13
CA GLY A 38 0.12 16.96 4.65
C GLY A 38 1.60 16.84 5.04
N GLU A 39 2.31 15.86 4.48
CA GLU A 39 3.71 15.61 4.80
C GLU A 39 4.58 16.74 4.25
N SER A 40 4.85 17.73 5.09
CA SER A 40 5.50 19.00 4.69
C SER A 40 6.99 18.84 4.40
N VAL A 41 7.60 17.72 4.82
CA VAL A 41 9.03 17.41 4.61
C VAL A 41 9.16 15.99 4.06
N ILE A 42 9.39 15.87 2.76
CA ILE A 42 9.71 14.59 2.13
C ILE A 42 11.19 14.30 2.37
N ARG A 43 11.50 13.46 3.36
CA ARG A 43 12.88 12.97 3.59
C ARG A 43 13.21 11.82 2.65
N GLU A 44 14.50 11.58 2.41
CA GLU A 44 14.98 10.44 1.60
C GLU A 44 14.41 9.09 2.08
N HIS A 45 14.28 8.93 3.41
CA HIS A 45 13.62 7.79 4.04
C HIS A 45 12.21 7.50 3.50
N MET A 46 11.41 8.53 3.19
CA MET A 46 10.05 8.36 2.65
C MET A 46 10.09 7.81 1.23
N VAL A 47 10.99 8.34 0.41
CA VAL A 47 11.21 7.85 -0.96
C VAL A 47 11.66 6.39 -0.93
N GLN A 48 12.56 6.03 -0.01
CA GLN A 48 12.99 4.64 0.18
C GLN A 48 11.83 3.74 0.63
N ASN A 49 10.99 4.21 1.54
CA ASN A 49 9.81 3.49 2.02
C ASN A 49 8.80 3.23 0.90
N VAL A 50 8.56 4.21 0.04
CA VAL A 50 7.71 4.06 -1.15
C VAL A 50 8.34 3.03 -2.09
N ARG A 51 9.61 3.22 -2.42
CA ARG A 51 10.34 2.35 -3.36
C ARG A 51 10.39 0.88 -2.92
N ALA A 52 10.55 0.63 -1.63
CA ALA A 52 10.54 -0.72 -1.05
C ALA A 52 9.17 -1.43 -1.14
N ARG A 53 8.09 -0.67 -1.36
CA ARG A 53 6.71 -1.17 -1.45
C ARG A 53 6.16 -1.19 -2.87
N ILE A 54 6.96 -0.79 -3.86
CA ILE A 54 6.57 -0.89 -5.27
C ILE A 54 6.72 -2.34 -5.72
N THR A 55 5.62 -2.94 -6.15
CA THR A 55 5.58 -4.32 -6.67
C THR A 55 5.52 -4.30 -8.19
N ASP A 56 6.12 -5.30 -8.85
CA ASP A 56 5.87 -5.51 -10.27
C ASP A 56 4.55 -6.26 -10.44
N ALA A 57 3.62 -5.68 -11.18
CA ALA A 57 2.31 -6.24 -11.52
C ALA A 57 2.36 -7.51 -12.39
N GLY A 58 3.55 -8.01 -12.74
CA GLY A 58 3.77 -9.34 -13.31
C GLY A 58 4.06 -10.43 -12.27
N ASP A 59 4.27 -10.07 -11.01
CA ASP A 59 4.46 -11.01 -9.91
C ASP A 59 3.13 -11.14 -9.14
N GLY A 60 2.48 -12.28 -9.31
CA GLY A 60 1.09 -12.54 -8.94
C GLY A 60 0.80 -12.51 -7.44
N ASN A 61 0.74 -11.31 -6.85
CA ASN A 61 0.17 -11.10 -5.52
C ASN A 61 -1.18 -10.39 -5.60
N THR A 62 -2.15 -11.08 -6.20
CA THR A 62 -3.57 -10.93 -5.85
C THR A 62 -3.85 -11.96 -4.76
N ALA A 63 -3.26 -11.82 -3.58
CA ALA A 63 -3.60 -12.64 -2.43
C ALA A 63 -3.51 -11.80 -1.16
N ASP A 64 -4.54 -11.93 -0.33
CA ASP A 64 -4.57 -11.47 1.06
C ASP A 64 -4.86 -9.99 1.33
N HIS A 65 -6.10 -9.57 1.04
CA HIS A 65 -6.90 -8.77 2.00
C HIS A 65 -8.26 -9.46 2.20
N LYS A 66 -8.24 -10.76 2.47
CA LYS A 66 -9.44 -11.45 2.94
C LYS A 66 -9.44 -11.34 4.45
N HIS A 67 -10.24 -10.42 4.97
CA HIS A 67 -10.64 -10.39 6.36
C HIS A 67 -11.19 -11.78 6.74
N ASN A 68 -10.36 -12.62 7.37
CA ASN A 68 -10.80 -13.85 8.00
C ASN A 68 -11.13 -13.55 9.46
N SER A 69 -12.31 -12.99 9.69
CA SER A 69 -12.97 -13.02 11.00
C SER A 69 -13.92 -14.22 11.06
N THR A 70 -13.39 -15.44 10.91
CA THR A 70 -14.16 -16.67 11.14
C THR A 70 -13.35 -17.68 11.94
N HIS A 71 -13.45 -17.62 13.28
CA HIS A 71 -13.75 -18.79 14.14
C HIS A 71 -13.54 -18.47 15.62
N LYS A 72 -14.63 -18.37 16.38
CA LYS A 72 -14.84 -19.31 17.49
C LYS A 72 -16.34 -19.46 17.76
N HIS A 73 -16.96 -20.33 16.96
CA HIS A 73 -18.07 -21.14 17.46
C HIS A 73 -17.50 -22.05 18.56
N SER A 74 -18.24 -22.24 19.65
CA SER A 74 -18.62 -23.56 20.17
C SER A 74 -18.96 -23.51 21.66
N ASP A 75 -20.24 -23.79 21.92
CA ASP A 75 -20.73 -24.74 22.92
C ASP A 75 -20.34 -24.54 24.38
N ARG A 76 -21.34 -24.13 25.18
CA ARG A 76 -21.57 -24.79 26.47
C ARG A 76 -23.05 -24.80 26.84
N ALA A 77 -23.70 -25.87 26.43
CA ALA A 77 -24.89 -26.40 27.10
C ALA A 77 -24.55 -26.69 28.57
N ALA A 78 -25.44 -26.26 29.47
CA ALA A 78 -25.68 -26.83 30.79
C ALA A 78 -27.10 -26.44 31.21
#